data_AF-A0A7W1ZD66-F1
#
_entry.id   AF-A0A7W1ZD66-F1
#
_cell.length_a   1.000
_cell.length_b   1.000
_cell.length_c   1.000
_cell.angle_alpha   90.00
_cell.angle_beta   90.00
_cell.angle_gamma   90.00
#
_symmetry.space_group_name_H-M   'P 1'
#
loop_
_entity.id
_entity.type
_entity.pdbx_description
1 polymer ?
#
loop_
_entity_poly.entity_id
_entity_poly.type
_entity_poly.pdbx_seq_one_letter_code
_entity_poly.pdbx_strand_id
1 'polypeptide(L)'
;VFHPCLPKCEDKEAEFEIKECKRILEKEYGLSINSLAFPNGDYTPREIVIAKKSGFKYCFTTDPGFNTIFTDPFRIKRLDSNDAENLDEFIVKTSGVQSLFN
;
A
#
# COMPACT_ATOMS: atom_id res chain seq x y z
N VAL A 1 -8.58 -6.24 -8.51
CA VAL A 1 -9.76 -6.51 -9.35
C VAL A 1 -11.03 -6.39 -8.52
N PHE A 2 -11.19 -7.16 -7.44
CA PHE A 2 -12.43 -7.16 -6.64
C PHE A 2 -12.30 -6.55 -5.24
N HIS A 3 -11.13 -5.98 -4.89
CA HIS A 3 -10.82 -5.45 -3.56
C HIS A 3 -11.05 -6.46 -2.40
N PRO A 4 -10.59 -7.73 -2.51
CA PRO A 4 -10.76 -8.70 -1.45
C PRO A 4 -9.76 -8.45 -0.31
N CYS A 5 -10.05 -8.98 0.88
CA CYS A 5 -9.06 -9.11 1.94
C CYS A 5 -8.03 -10.18 1.54
N LEU A 6 -6.93 -9.76 0.91
CA LEU A 6 -5.96 -10.66 0.26
C LEU A 6 -5.47 -11.79 1.16
N PRO A 7 -5.14 -11.59 2.45
CA PRO A 7 -4.69 -12.69 3.32
C PRO A 7 -5.72 -13.81 3.52
N LYS A 8 -7.01 -13.54 3.26
CA LYS A 8 -8.10 -14.52 3.36
C LYS A 8 -8.35 -15.27 2.05
N CYS A 9 -7.77 -14.82 0.94
CA CYS A 9 -7.85 -15.50 -0.34
C CYS A 9 -6.92 -16.71 -0.39
N GLU A 10 -7.28 -17.70 -1.22
CA GLU A 10 -6.35 -18.75 -1.62
C GLU A 10 -5.18 -18.18 -2.43
N ASP A 11 -4.05 -18.88 -2.46
CA ASP A 11 -2.82 -18.40 -3.11
C ASP A 11 -3.04 -18.00 -4.58
N LYS A 12 -3.79 -18.82 -5.34
CA LYS A 12 -4.09 -18.55 -6.75
C LYS A 12 -4.97 -17.32 -6.94
N GLU A 13 -5.90 -17.09 -6.02
CA GLU A 13 -6.80 -15.94 -6.07
C GLU A 13 -6.05 -14.65 -5.74
N ALA A 14 -5.21 -14.66 -4.69
CA ALA A 14 -4.35 -13.53 -4.36
C ALA A 14 -3.37 -13.20 -5.51
N GLU A 15 -2.80 -14.23 -6.15
CA GLU A 15 -1.92 -14.05 -7.31
C GLU A 15 -2.66 -13.45 -8.50
N PHE A 16 -3.85 -13.96 -8.82
CA PHE A 16 -4.71 -13.41 -9.86
C PHE A 16 -5.04 -11.95 -9.57
N GLU A 17 -5.52 -11.63 -8.38
CA GLU A 17 -5.92 -10.27 -7.98
C GLU A 17 -4.82 -9.24 -8.16
N ILE A 18 -3.60 -9.56 -7.69
CA ILE A 18 -2.45 -8.67 -7.73
C ILE A 18 -1.91 -8.53 -9.16
N LYS A 19 -1.81 -9.64 -9.91
CA LYS A 19 -1.25 -9.62 -11.27
C LYS A 19 -2.21 -8.99 -12.27
N GLU A 20 -3.48 -9.31 -12.15
CA GLU A 20 -4.49 -8.92 -13.13
C GLU A 20 -4.85 -7.44 -13.02
N CYS A 21 -4.90 -6.87 -11.80
CA CYS A 21 -5.13 -5.43 -11.65
C CYS A 21 -4.06 -4.61 -12.38
N LYS A 22 -2.79 -5.04 -12.28
CA LYS A 22 -1.68 -4.44 -13.02
C LYS A 22 -1.89 -4.55 -14.53
N ARG A 23 -2.13 -5.77 -15.03
CA ARG A 23 -2.28 -6.05 -16.46
C ARG A 23 -3.42 -5.23 -17.09
N ILE A 24 -4.54 -5.09 -16.39
CA ILE A 24 -5.69 -4.30 -16.85
C ILE A 24 -5.29 -2.83 -17.00
N LEU A 25 -4.73 -2.22 -15.95
CA LEU A 25 -4.33 -0.81 -15.96
C LEU A 25 -3.23 -0.51 -16.98
N GLU A 26 -2.23 -1.38 -17.12
CA GLU A 26 -1.16 -1.23 -18.12
C GLU A 26 -1.72 -1.31 -19.55
N LYS A 27 -2.67 -2.22 -19.80
CA LYS A 27 -3.32 -2.35 -21.11
C LYS A 27 -4.20 -1.14 -21.44
N GLU A 28 -4.96 -0.66 -20.45
CA GLU A 28 -5.93 0.42 -20.65
C GLU A 28 -5.26 1.77 -20.85
N TYR A 29 -4.23 2.07 -20.05
CA TYR A 29 -3.60 3.39 -20.04
C TYR A 29 -2.26 3.44 -20.78
N GLY A 30 -1.68 2.31 -21.17
CA GLY A 30 -0.35 2.27 -21.79
C GLY A 30 0.78 2.76 -20.89
N LEU A 31 0.55 2.80 -19.57
CA LEU A 31 1.51 3.24 -18.55
C LEU A 31 2.11 2.04 -17.84
N SER A 32 3.35 2.18 -17.36
CA SER A 32 3.93 1.18 -16.45
C SER A 32 3.36 1.35 -15.05
N ILE A 33 2.72 0.31 -14.53
CA ILE A 33 2.11 0.33 -13.20
C ILE A 33 3.09 -0.25 -12.19
N ASN A 34 3.68 0.65 -11.39
CA ASN A 34 4.80 0.32 -10.51
C ASN A 34 4.39 0.17 -9.03
N SER A 35 3.17 0.55 -8.67
CA SER A 35 2.74 0.64 -7.27
C SER A 35 1.42 -0.10 -7.02
N LEU A 36 1.30 -0.71 -5.84
CA LEU A 36 0.10 -1.37 -5.35
C LEU A 36 -0.28 -0.81 -3.98
N ALA A 37 -1.56 -0.62 -3.69
CA ALA A 37 -2.04 -0.46 -2.32
C ALA A 37 -2.79 -1.73 -1.93
N PHE A 38 -2.46 -2.32 -0.77
CA PHE A 38 -3.17 -3.51 -0.31
C PHE A 38 -4.61 -3.15 0.08
N PRO A 39 -5.63 -3.91 -0.35
CA PRO A 39 -7.01 -3.70 0.08
C PRO A 39 -7.12 -3.69 1.60
N ASN A 40 -7.78 -2.69 2.16
CA ASN A 40 -7.87 -2.43 3.62
C ASN A 40 -6.50 -2.27 4.33
N GLY A 41 -5.40 -2.29 3.59
CA GLY A 41 -4.05 -2.39 4.13
C GLY A 41 -3.67 -3.78 4.67
N ASP A 42 -4.47 -4.82 4.39
CA ASP A 42 -4.20 -6.19 4.86
C ASP A 42 -3.18 -6.89 3.96
N TYR A 43 -2.09 -7.40 4.53
CA TYR A 43 -1.07 -8.14 3.80
C TYR A 43 -0.30 -9.12 4.70
N THR A 44 0.32 -10.12 4.08
CA THR A 44 1.29 -11.01 4.70
C THR A 44 2.58 -11.04 3.87
N PRO A 45 3.64 -11.78 4.29
CA PRO A 45 4.78 -12.02 3.42
C PRO A 45 4.42 -12.65 2.07
N ARG A 46 3.31 -13.41 1.98
CA ARG A 46 2.83 -14.02 0.74
C ARG A 46 2.51 -12.96 -0.31
N GLU A 47 1.68 -11.97 0.03
CA GLU A 47 1.27 -10.90 -0.90
C GLU A 47 2.46 -10.07 -1.37
N ILE A 48 3.43 -9.81 -0.48
CA ILE A 48 4.67 -9.09 -0.85
C ILE A 48 5.46 -9.88 -1.90
N VAL A 49 5.60 -11.20 -1.73
CA VAL A 49 6.29 -12.06 -2.70
C VAL A 49 5.56 -12.05 -4.05
N ILE A 50 4.23 -12.14 -4.03
CA ILE A 50 3.41 -12.05 -5.25
C ILE A 50 3.59 -10.70 -5.94
N ALA A 51 3.53 -9.59 -5.20
CA ALA A 51 3.69 -8.25 -5.75
C ALA A 51 5.07 -8.05 -6.41
N LYS A 52 6.14 -8.54 -5.76
CA LYS A 52 7.51 -8.57 -6.31
C LYS A 52 7.57 -9.36 -7.63
N LYS A 53 6.98 -10.56 -7.66
CA LYS A 53 6.94 -11.41 -8.87
C LYS A 53 6.13 -10.78 -10.00
N SER A 54 5.08 -10.01 -9.67
CA SER A 54 4.28 -9.22 -10.62
C SER A 54 4.97 -7.93 -11.07
N GLY A 55 6.21 -7.67 -10.62
CA GLY A 55 7.03 -6.54 -11.04
C GLY A 55 6.58 -5.20 -10.46
N PHE A 56 5.84 -5.19 -9.34
CA PHE A 56 5.64 -3.97 -8.58
C PHE A 56 6.96 -3.55 -7.93
N LYS A 57 7.15 -2.24 -7.79
CA LYS A 57 8.31 -1.62 -7.13
C LYS A 57 7.96 -1.09 -5.74
N TYR A 58 6.70 -0.71 -5.54
CA TYR A 58 6.21 -0.12 -4.30
C TYR A 58 4.90 -0.76 -3.87
N CYS A 59 4.74 -1.01 -2.56
CA CYS A 59 3.45 -1.38 -1.98
C CYS A 59 3.12 -0.54 -0.76
N PHE A 60 1.89 -0.03 -0.72
CA PHE A 60 1.36 0.84 0.32
C PHE A 60 0.44 0.06 1.27
N THR A 61 0.61 0.30 2.56
CA THR A 61 -0.13 -0.32 3.66
C THR A 61 -1.06 0.72 4.31
N THR A 62 -1.83 0.34 5.32
CA THR A 62 -2.48 1.30 6.25
C THR A 62 -1.71 1.45 7.55
N ASP A 63 -0.51 0.86 7.65
CA ASP A 63 0.34 0.99 8.84
C ASP A 63 0.67 2.48 9.04
N PRO A 64 0.41 3.05 10.23
CA PRO A 64 0.63 4.46 10.47
C PRO A 64 2.12 4.79 10.54
N GLY A 65 2.49 5.93 9.94
CA GLY A 65 3.76 6.59 10.21
C GLY A 65 4.51 7.08 8.97
N PHE A 66 5.75 7.49 9.22
CA PHE A 66 6.63 8.09 8.22
C PHE A 66 7.56 7.09 7.58
N ASN A 67 7.98 7.41 6.36
CA ASN A 67 8.89 6.61 5.58
C ASN A 67 10.24 7.35 5.44
N THR A 68 11.33 6.60 5.42
CA THR A 68 12.69 7.10 5.16
C THR A 68 13.26 6.39 3.95
N ILE A 69 14.48 6.76 3.53
CA ILE A 69 15.20 6.03 2.47
C ILE A 69 15.49 4.55 2.82
N PHE A 70 15.37 4.17 4.10
CA PHE A 70 15.58 2.80 4.56
C PHE A 70 14.28 2.01 4.71
N THR A 71 13.12 2.64 4.47
CA THR A 71 11.84 1.95 4.53
C THR A 71 11.75 0.88 3.45
N ASP A 72 11.23 -0.31 3.80
CA ASP A 72 10.93 -1.36 2.83
C ASP A 72 9.93 -0.83 1.79
N PRO A 73 10.29 -0.75 0.49
CA PRO A 73 9.41 -0.19 -0.52
C PRO A 73 8.12 -1.01 -0.70
N PHE A 74 8.05 -2.25 -0.20
CA PHE A 74 6.85 -3.08 -0.22
C PHE A 74 5.99 -2.98 1.05
N ARG A 75 6.36 -2.10 1.99
CA ARG A 75 5.64 -1.84 3.23
C ARG A 75 5.60 -0.33 3.55
N ILE A 76 5.29 0.47 2.54
CA ILE A 76 5.22 1.93 2.70
C ILE A 76 4.05 2.26 3.61
N LYS A 77 4.35 2.98 4.69
CA LYS A 77 3.39 3.48 5.68
C LYS A 77 2.61 4.66 5.14
N ARG A 78 1.42 4.91 5.69
CA ARG A 78 0.59 6.07 5.34
C ARG A 78 0.16 6.84 6.58
N LEU A 79 -0.31 8.06 6.36
CA LEU A 79 -1.02 8.84 7.36
C LEU A 79 -2.50 8.82 6.97
N ASP A 80 -3.38 8.52 7.92
CA ASP A 80 -4.83 8.64 7.71
C ASP A 80 -5.24 10.09 7.97
N SER A 81 -5.92 10.71 6.99
CA SER A 81 -6.45 12.06 7.15
C SER A 81 -7.61 12.11 8.14
N ASN A 82 -8.34 11.00 8.31
CA ASN A 82 -9.46 10.91 9.24
C ASN A 82 -9.00 10.81 10.70
N ASP A 83 -7.71 10.56 10.94
CA ASP A 83 -7.16 10.58 12.28
C ASP A 83 -7.05 12.01 12.83
N ALA A 84 -7.22 13.06 12.03
CA ALA A 84 -7.21 14.45 12.50
C ALA A 84 -8.62 15.01 12.67
N GLU A 85 -8.90 15.63 13.82
CA GLU A 85 -10.17 16.30 14.09
C GLU A 85 -10.34 17.61 13.31
N ASN A 86 -9.23 18.28 12.98
CA ASN A 86 -9.23 19.55 12.26
C ASN A 86 -7.94 19.76 11.46
N LEU A 87 -7.88 20.88 10.72
CA LEU A 87 -6.75 21.22 9.85
C LEU A 87 -5.45 21.45 10.63
N ASP A 88 -5.51 22.06 11.82
CA ASP A 88 -4.30 22.33 12.61
C ASP A 88 -3.67 21.03 13.09
N GLU A 89 -4.48 20.08 13.56
CA GLU A 89 -4.02 18.73 13.90
C GLU A 89 -3.47 18.00 12.67
N PHE A 90 -4.12 18.12 11.52
CA PHE A 90 -3.63 17.52 10.27
C PHE A 90 -2.27 18.09 9.85
N ILE A 91 -2.05 19.40 10.02
CA ILE A 91 -0.74 20.04 9.75
C ILE A 91 0.33 19.47 10.68
N VAL A 92 0.06 19.39 11.98
CA VAL A 92 1.02 18.85 12.96
C VAL A 92 1.32 17.38 12.65
N LYS A 93 0.29 16.58 12.35
CA LYS A 93 0.44 15.17 11.97
C LYS A 93 1.30 15.04 10.72
N THR A 94 0.94 15.69 9.62
CA THR A 94 1.66 15.56 8.33
C THR A 94 3.08 16.12 8.36
N SER A 95 3.37 17.09 9.24
CA SER A 95 4.73 17.60 9.46
C SER A 95 5.68 16.59 10.11
N GLY A 96 5.14 15.54 10.74
CA GLY A 96 5.92 14.57 11.50
C GLY A 96 6.38 15.05 12.88
N VAL A 97 6.08 16.30 13.27
CA VAL A 97 6.44 16.85 14.59
C VAL A 97 5.89 15.98 15.73
N GLN A 98 4.68 15.43 15.60
CA GLN A 98 4.11 14.54 16.62
C GLN A 98 5.00 13.31 16.91
N SER A 99 5.69 12.78 15.89
CA SER A 99 6.58 11.61 16.05
C SER A 99 7.83 11.88 16.87
N LEU A 100 8.14 13.15 17.18
CA LEU A 100 9.25 13.52 18.08
C LEU A 100 8.89 13.35 19.57
N PHE A 101 7.59 13.24 19.89
CA PHE A 101 7.08 13.24 21.26
C PHE A 101 6.50 11.89 21.71
N ASN A 102 6.58 10.87 20.86
CA ASN A 102 6.10 9.50 21.11
C ASN A 102 7.26 8.53 21.32
#